data_AF-A0A6I6JZZ5-F1
#
_entry.id   AF-A0A6I6JZZ5-F1
#
_cell.length_a   1.000
_cell.length_b   1.000
_cell.length_c   1.000
_cell.angle_alpha   90.00
_cell.angle_beta   90.00
_cell.angle_gamma   90.00
#
_symmetry.space_group_name_H-M   'P 1'
#
loop_
_entity.id
_entity.type
_entity.pdbx_description
1 polymer ?
#
loop_
_entity_poly.entity_id
_entity_poly.type
_entity_poly.pdbx_seq_one_letter_code
_entity_poly.pdbx_strand_id
1 'polypeptide(L)'
;MSASNANVLAMGVALVNCPVVSVEEGNLPVDPDMASKASIDRFSAEAGHLMVRDDMNGLPAANEPVNFDQGPFITKGLGPNGEKVQYYNFDVMPLKSAPIYVLFKEGESTPVEGQLNIIDVIPGDEGYSDFWHVHKVTVPDYYRANTVTSLAELTAMGYPNERTNLIVNCPVVPDGSTAELRYKPENTNGLIRGWYKDMVVTYFDFSEKTLTVELPDEGHPNAPVSDILVTFNINPDMEGGGPPSGFVTEMGTDQTHNVVQTIPEDDMYSPLWNVNVYDNADFDMVSNWMSAMSANILGTGVALVNCPIVTVE
;
A
#
# COMPACT_ATOMS: atom_id res chain seq x y z
N MET A 1 82.79 -3.82 50.36
CA MET A 1 83.01 -4.31 48.98
C MET A 1 81.63 -4.74 48.49
N SER A 2 80.83 -3.91 47.80
CA SER A 2 80.94 -3.51 46.38
C SER A 2 81.07 -4.75 45.48
N ALA A 3 80.30 -5.02 44.41
CA ALA A 3 79.15 -4.40 43.74
C ALA A 3 78.70 -5.36 42.59
N SER A 4 77.57 -5.02 41.94
CA SER A 4 77.34 -5.12 40.47
C SER A 4 77.00 -6.51 39.85
N ASN A 5 75.74 -6.71 39.42
CA ASN A 5 75.20 -6.71 38.01
C ASN A 5 75.53 -7.99 37.20
N ALA A 6 74.75 -8.54 36.26
CA ALA A 6 73.39 -8.40 35.71
C ALA A 6 73.29 -9.40 34.52
N ASN A 7 72.10 -9.96 34.23
CA ASN A 7 71.52 -10.37 32.91
C ASN A 7 70.47 -11.48 33.11
N VAL A 8 69.16 -11.22 33.01
CA VAL A 8 68.33 -11.08 31.78
C VAL A 8 68.04 -12.44 31.12
N LEU A 9 66.82 -12.98 31.26
CA LEU A 9 65.72 -12.93 30.27
C LEU A 9 64.54 -13.82 30.71
N ALA A 10 63.35 -13.23 30.70
CA ALA A 10 62.06 -13.85 30.95
C ALA A 10 61.57 -14.66 29.74
N MET A 11 60.76 -15.70 29.96
CA MET A 11 59.73 -16.16 29.02
C MET A 11 58.72 -17.11 29.68
N GLY A 12 57.43 -16.78 29.55
CA GLY A 12 56.38 -17.78 29.30
C GLY A 12 55.43 -18.13 30.45
N VAL A 13 54.55 -17.21 30.85
CA VAL A 13 53.21 -17.61 31.35
C VAL A 13 52.22 -17.30 30.24
N ALA A 14 51.69 -18.34 29.60
CA ALA A 14 50.68 -18.22 28.57
C ALA A 14 49.36 -17.72 29.19
N LEU A 15 48.93 -16.53 28.79
CA LEU A 15 47.58 -16.03 29.02
C LEU A 15 46.63 -16.81 28.09
N VAL A 16 45.62 -17.43 28.70
CA VAL A 16 44.50 -18.07 28.00
C VAL A 16 43.73 -16.97 27.28
N ASN A 17 43.86 -16.94 25.95
CA ASN A 17 43.11 -16.05 25.09
C ASN A 17 41.69 -16.60 24.95
N CYS A 18 40.74 -16.05 25.68
CA CYS A 18 39.32 -16.18 25.32
C CYS A 18 39.15 -15.55 23.94
N PRO A 19 38.48 -16.22 22.98
CA PRO A 19 38.09 -15.53 21.76
C PRO A 19 37.06 -14.47 22.16
N VAL A 20 37.49 -13.21 22.18
CA VAL A 20 36.57 -12.10 21.97
C VAL A 20 36.04 -12.31 20.56
N VAL A 21 34.81 -12.79 20.44
CA VAL A 21 34.06 -12.67 19.19
C VAL A 21 33.86 -11.18 19.00
N SER A 22 34.69 -10.58 18.16
CA SER A 22 34.58 -9.19 17.75
C SER A 22 33.22 -8.97 17.10
N VAL A 23 32.48 -7.98 17.60
CA VAL A 23 31.15 -7.56 17.13
C VAL A 23 31.29 -6.71 15.85
N GLU A 24 32.02 -7.18 14.83
CA GLU A 24 32.39 -6.36 13.65
C GLU A 24 32.06 -6.99 12.28
N GLU A 25 31.07 -7.87 12.17
CA GLU A 25 30.42 -8.17 10.87
C GLU A 25 28.89 -8.23 11.04
N GLY A 26 28.32 -7.26 11.75
CA GLY A 26 26.88 -6.97 11.63
C GLY A 26 26.64 -6.15 10.36
N ASN A 27 25.59 -6.46 9.60
CA ASN A 27 25.20 -5.75 8.38
C ASN A 27 25.28 -4.24 8.60
N LEU A 28 26.15 -3.55 7.85
CA LEU A 28 26.27 -2.10 7.95
C LEU A 28 24.97 -1.46 7.45
N PRO A 29 24.50 -0.36 8.07
CA PRO A 29 23.37 0.38 7.54
C PRO A 29 23.53 0.71 6.06
N VAL A 30 22.50 0.40 5.28
CA VAL A 30 22.40 0.78 3.87
C VAL A 30 21.84 2.19 3.79
N ASP A 31 22.48 3.05 3.01
CA ASP A 31 21.96 4.37 2.69
C ASP A 31 20.85 4.23 1.61
N PRO A 32 19.59 4.53 1.92
CA PRO A 32 18.50 4.45 0.94
C PRO A 32 18.70 5.33 -0.30
N ASP A 33 19.47 6.42 -0.20
CA ASP A 33 19.72 7.31 -1.34
C ASP A 33 20.69 6.70 -2.35
N MET A 34 21.47 5.71 -1.93
CA MET A 34 22.49 5.01 -2.74
C MET A 34 22.07 3.62 -3.17
N ALA A 35 20.94 3.11 -2.66
CA ALA A 35 20.43 1.78 -2.97
C ALA A 35 19.79 1.70 -4.36
N SER A 36 19.73 0.49 -4.91
CA SER A 36 19.03 0.24 -6.17
C SER A 36 17.52 0.45 -5.97
N LYS A 37 16.83 0.94 -7.00
CA LYS A 37 15.37 1.07 -6.99
C LYS A 37 14.72 -0.17 -7.60
N ALA A 38 13.66 -0.65 -6.99
CA ALA A 38 12.85 -1.72 -7.56
C ALA A 38 12.15 -1.23 -8.84
N SER A 39 12.00 -2.12 -9.82
CA SER A 39 11.26 -1.81 -11.04
C SER A 39 9.77 -1.98 -10.79
N ILE A 40 8.97 -0.92 -10.96
CA ILE A 40 7.53 -0.93 -10.74
C ILE A 40 6.79 -0.77 -12.07
N ASP A 41 5.88 -1.69 -12.36
CA ASP A 41 4.96 -1.59 -13.49
C ASP A 41 3.54 -1.94 -13.04
N ARG A 42 2.71 -0.92 -12.75
CA ARG A 42 1.33 -1.13 -12.32
C ARG A 42 0.38 -1.55 -13.44
N PHE A 43 0.82 -1.41 -14.69
CA PHE A 43 -0.03 -1.59 -15.86
C PHE A 43 0.45 -2.76 -16.74
N SER A 44 1.34 -3.61 -16.23
CA SER A 44 1.69 -4.86 -16.89
C SER A 44 0.51 -5.84 -16.89
N ALA A 45 0.57 -6.89 -17.70
CA ALA A 45 -0.45 -7.94 -17.70
C ALA A 45 -0.46 -8.76 -16.39
N GLU A 46 0.64 -8.72 -15.65
CA GLU A 46 0.80 -9.39 -14.35
C GLU A 46 0.25 -8.56 -13.18
N ALA A 47 0.25 -7.23 -13.29
CA ALA A 47 -0.17 -6.31 -12.23
C ALA A 47 -1.57 -5.73 -12.47
N GLY A 48 -1.84 -5.26 -13.69
CA GLY A 48 -3.08 -4.60 -14.07
C GLY A 48 -4.22 -5.59 -14.25
N HIS A 49 -5.46 -5.12 -14.00
CA HIS A 49 -6.68 -5.89 -14.23
C HIS A 49 -7.67 -5.10 -15.10
N LEU A 50 -8.11 -3.93 -14.63
CA LEU A 50 -8.89 -2.98 -15.43
C LEU A 50 -7.96 -2.05 -16.22
N MET A 51 -6.76 -1.79 -15.71
CA MET A 51 -5.78 -0.88 -16.29
C MET A 51 -4.57 -1.65 -16.82
N VAL A 52 -4.80 -2.58 -17.75
CA VAL A 52 -3.72 -3.27 -18.46
C VAL A 52 -3.27 -2.39 -19.63
N ARG A 53 -1.98 -2.04 -19.68
CA ARG A 53 -1.41 -1.24 -20.76
C ARG A 53 -1.52 -1.95 -22.09
N ASP A 54 -1.98 -1.23 -23.11
CA ASP A 54 -2.00 -1.65 -24.50
C ASP A 54 -1.49 -0.52 -25.41
N ASP A 55 -1.42 -0.79 -26.72
CA ASP A 55 -0.89 0.16 -27.71
C ASP A 55 -1.79 1.38 -27.93
N MET A 56 -3.00 1.42 -27.37
CA MET A 56 -4.04 2.40 -27.66
C MET A 56 -4.44 3.25 -26.44
N ASN A 57 -4.28 2.74 -25.23
CA ASN A 57 -4.82 3.38 -24.02
C ASN A 57 -3.89 4.42 -23.38
N GLY A 58 -2.63 4.47 -23.80
CA GLY A 58 -1.67 5.50 -23.36
C GLY A 58 -1.28 5.41 -21.88
N LEU A 59 -1.49 4.26 -21.23
CA LEU A 59 -1.03 4.04 -19.85
C LEU A 59 0.51 4.11 -19.78
N PRO A 60 1.09 4.72 -18.72
CA PRO A 60 2.54 4.86 -18.55
C PRO A 60 3.32 3.55 -18.66
N ALA A 61 4.54 3.59 -19.18
CA ALA A 61 5.41 2.42 -19.25
C ALA A 61 5.96 2.02 -17.87
N ALA A 62 6.62 0.86 -17.79
CA ALA A 62 7.31 0.44 -16.57
C ALA A 62 8.28 1.52 -16.07
N ASN A 63 8.23 1.81 -14.76
CA ASN A 63 8.98 2.86 -14.07
C ASN A 63 8.69 4.30 -14.48
N GLU A 64 7.77 4.55 -15.41
CA GLU A 64 7.35 5.91 -15.71
C GLU A 64 6.45 6.45 -14.59
N PRO A 65 6.70 7.68 -14.10
CA PRO A 65 5.81 8.32 -13.14
C PRO A 65 4.37 8.38 -13.64
N VAL A 66 3.43 8.08 -12.75
CA VAL A 66 1.99 8.15 -13.04
C VAL A 66 1.40 9.39 -12.37
N ASN A 67 0.62 10.16 -13.13
CA ASN A 67 -0.18 11.25 -12.57
C ASN A 67 -1.61 10.77 -12.29
N PHE A 68 -1.89 10.41 -11.04
CA PHE A 68 -3.20 9.92 -10.61
C PHE A 68 -4.27 11.02 -10.48
N ASP A 69 -3.88 12.31 -10.51
CA ASP A 69 -4.81 13.45 -10.50
C ASP A 69 -5.53 13.66 -11.85
N GLN A 70 -5.34 12.75 -12.81
CA GLN A 70 -5.91 12.81 -14.15
C GLN A 70 -6.62 11.51 -14.51
N GLY A 71 -7.59 11.61 -15.43
CA GLY A 71 -8.25 10.44 -15.99
C GLY A 71 -7.23 9.49 -16.65
N PRO A 72 -7.41 8.15 -16.53
CA PRO A 72 -8.59 7.47 -15.98
C PRO A 72 -8.53 7.19 -14.47
N PHE A 73 -7.59 7.78 -13.73
CA PHE A 73 -7.26 7.39 -12.35
C PHE A 73 -8.09 8.10 -11.28
N ILE A 74 -8.90 9.09 -11.65
CA ILE A 74 -9.75 9.83 -10.72
C ILE A 74 -11.16 9.96 -11.29
N THR A 75 -12.17 9.74 -10.45
CA THR A 75 -13.58 9.73 -10.86
C THR A 75 -14.43 10.52 -9.87
N LYS A 76 -15.52 11.12 -10.36
CA LYS A 76 -16.57 11.76 -9.54
C LYS A 76 -17.77 10.85 -9.44
N GLY A 77 -18.36 10.73 -8.26
CA GLY A 77 -19.56 9.94 -8.00
C GLY A 77 -20.46 10.60 -6.96
N LEU A 78 -21.27 9.78 -6.31
CA LEU A 78 -22.22 10.17 -5.29
C LEU A 78 -21.97 9.41 -3.97
N GLY A 79 -22.10 10.12 -2.85
CA GLY A 79 -22.14 9.57 -1.51
C GLY A 79 -23.47 8.90 -1.19
N PRO A 80 -23.60 8.28 0.01
CA PRO A 80 -24.78 7.52 0.37
C PRO A 80 -26.07 8.35 0.41
N ASN A 81 -25.97 9.65 0.69
CA ASN A 81 -27.10 10.58 0.72
C ASN A 81 -27.15 11.50 -0.52
N GLY A 82 -26.27 11.28 -1.51
CA GLY A 82 -26.18 12.08 -2.73
C GLY A 82 -25.14 13.21 -2.68
N GLU A 83 -24.28 13.22 -1.67
CA GLU A 83 -23.08 14.08 -1.59
C GLU A 83 -22.25 13.90 -2.87
N LYS A 84 -21.59 14.94 -3.37
CA LYS A 84 -20.65 14.76 -4.48
C LYS A 84 -19.34 14.23 -3.90
N VAL A 85 -18.84 13.12 -4.44
CA VAL A 85 -17.57 12.52 -4.00
C VAL A 85 -16.57 12.48 -5.14
N GLN A 86 -15.29 12.61 -4.82
CA GLN A 86 -14.19 12.32 -5.74
C GLN A 86 -13.29 11.25 -5.12
N TYR A 87 -12.85 10.31 -5.94
CA TYR A 87 -12.04 9.18 -5.50
C TYR A 87 -11.03 8.78 -6.58
N TYR A 88 -9.89 8.24 -6.14
CA TYR A 88 -8.93 7.63 -7.05
C TYR A 88 -9.36 6.21 -7.45
N ASN A 89 -8.74 5.66 -8.49
CA ASN A 89 -8.84 4.26 -8.87
C ASN A 89 -7.44 3.69 -9.04
N PHE A 90 -7.03 2.82 -8.10
CA PHE A 90 -5.75 2.13 -8.10
C PHE A 90 -5.83 0.71 -8.68
N ASP A 91 -6.90 0.43 -9.43
CA ASP A 91 -7.23 -0.86 -10.05
C ASP A 91 -7.75 -1.91 -9.03
N VAL A 92 -8.00 -3.12 -9.52
CA VAL A 92 -8.48 -4.27 -8.77
C VAL A 92 -7.42 -4.73 -7.78
N MET A 93 -7.85 -4.96 -6.55
CA MET A 93 -7.00 -5.46 -5.47
C MET A 93 -7.58 -6.72 -4.84
N PRO A 94 -6.74 -7.67 -4.40
CA PRO A 94 -7.21 -8.84 -3.69
C PRO A 94 -7.79 -8.43 -2.33
N LEU A 95 -8.74 -9.24 -1.86
CA LEU A 95 -9.32 -9.08 -0.52
C LEU A 95 -8.29 -9.26 0.61
N LYS A 96 -7.29 -10.11 0.39
CA LYS A 96 -6.25 -10.43 1.36
C LYS A 96 -5.20 -9.31 1.40
N SER A 97 -4.88 -8.80 2.59
CA SER A 97 -3.78 -7.84 2.76
C SER A 97 -2.41 -8.50 2.67
N ALA A 98 -1.39 -7.73 2.29
CA ALA A 98 0.03 -8.11 2.34
C ALA A 98 0.70 -7.61 3.63
N PRO A 99 1.79 -8.21 4.14
CA PRO A 99 2.47 -7.71 5.34
C PRO A 99 3.38 -6.50 5.05
N ILE A 100 3.34 -5.50 5.92
CA ILE A 100 4.35 -4.44 6.02
C ILE A 100 4.97 -4.46 7.42
N TYR A 101 6.29 -4.37 7.51
CA TYR A 101 7.01 -4.45 8.78
C TYR A 101 7.56 -3.08 9.18
N VAL A 102 7.20 -2.67 10.38
CA VAL A 102 7.61 -1.40 10.99
C VAL A 102 8.44 -1.72 12.24
N LEU A 103 9.64 -1.17 12.32
CA LEU A 103 10.60 -1.51 13.38
C LEU A 103 10.53 -0.50 14.50
N PHE A 104 10.58 -0.99 15.74
CA PHE A 104 10.55 -0.22 16.97
C PHE A 104 11.66 -0.72 17.88
N LYS A 105 12.36 0.17 18.57
CA LYS A 105 13.27 -0.24 19.65
C LYS A 105 12.46 -0.78 20.84
N GLU A 106 13.11 -1.62 21.64
CA GLU A 106 12.53 -2.20 22.84
C GLU A 106 11.95 -1.11 23.75
N GLY A 107 10.68 -1.26 24.14
CA GLY A 107 9.97 -0.28 24.98
C GLY A 107 9.55 1.02 24.28
N GLU A 108 9.89 1.25 23.01
CA GLU A 108 9.48 2.45 22.27
C GLU A 108 8.10 2.29 21.60
N SER A 109 7.39 3.42 21.49
CA SER A 109 6.07 3.52 20.85
C SER A 109 6.12 4.23 19.49
N THR A 110 7.27 4.77 19.13
CA THR A 110 7.54 5.39 17.83
C THR A 110 8.45 4.50 16.99
N PRO A 111 8.26 4.42 15.67
CA PRO A 111 9.17 3.68 14.80
C PRO A 111 10.60 4.19 14.90
N VAL A 112 11.58 3.32 14.60
CA VAL A 112 13.00 3.70 14.53
C VAL A 112 13.18 4.81 13.50
N GLU A 113 13.63 5.97 13.95
CA GLU A 113 13.82 7.14 13.09
C GLU A 113 14.77 6.82 11.92
N GLY A 114 14.34 7.15 10.70
CA GLY A 114 15.09 6.94 9.47
C GLY A 114 15.06 5.50 8.92
N GLN A 115 14.48 4.55 9.64
CA GLN A 115 14.25 3.20 9.10
C GLN A 115 13.11 3.25 8.09
N LEU A 116 13.33 2.72 6.89
CA LEU A 116 12.24 2.50 5.95
C LEU A 116 11.44 1.25 6.34
N ASN A 117 10.13 1.28 6.13
CA ASN A 117 9.28 0.10 6.30
C ASN A 117 9.70 -0.99 5.32
N ILE A 118 9.53 -2.25 5.70
CA ILE A 118 9.95 -3.39 4.88
C ILE A 118 8.71 -4.09 4.32
N ILE A 119 8.71 -4.33 3.00
CA ILE A 119 7.72 -5.14 2.28
C ILE A 119 8.46 -6.22 1.47
N ASP A 120 7.76 -7.26 1.02
CA ASP A 120 8.36 -8.36 0.25
C ASP A 120 7.66 -8.67 -1.08
N VAL A 121 6.63 -7.88 -1.41
CA VAL A 121 5.86 -7.97 -2.65
C VAL A 121 5.66 -6.58 -3.25
N ILE A 122 5.64 -6.48 -4.57
CA ILE A 122 5.34 -5.27 -5.37
C ILE A 122 4.31 -5.61 -6.46
N PRO A 123 3.70 -4.62 -7.17
CA PRO A 123 2.74 -4.92 -8.23
C PRO A 123 3.29 -5.94 -9.24
N GLY A 124 2.51 -6.99 -9.51
CA GLY A 124 2.90 -8.14 -10.34
C GLY A 124 3.46 -9.34 -9.57
N ASP A 125 3.87 -9.18 -8.30
CA ASP A 125 4.23 -10.29 -7.43
C ASP A 125 2.96 -11.00 -6.92
N GLU A 126 3.04 -12.33 -6.77
CA GLU A 126 1.98 -13.12 -6.14
C GLU A 126 1.75 -12.65 -4.69
N GLY A 127 0.50 -12.38 -4.34
CA GLY A 127 0.12 -11.92 -3.00
C GLY A 127 0.32 -10.42 -2.76
N TYR A 128 0.70 -9.64 -3.78
CA TYR A 128 0.69 -8.18 -3.70
C TYR A 128 -0.71 -7.64 -3.40
N SER A 129 -0.75 -6.62 -2.54
CA SER A 129 -1.96 -5.84 -2.25
C SER A 129 -1.53 -4.42 -1.91
N ASP A 130 -2.31 -3.42 -2.32
CA ASP A 130 -2.16 -2.06 -1.83
C ASP A 130 -2.52 -1.95 -0.33
N PHE A 131 -3.21 -2.95 0.21
CA PHE A 131 -3.60 -3.03 1.62
C PHE A 131 -2.57 -3.79 2.43
N TRP A 132 -1.94 -3.09 3.37
CA TRP A 132 -0.87 -3.64 4.18
C TRP A 132 -1.30 -3.89 5.61
N HIS A 133 -1.23 -5.14 6.04
CA HIS A 133 -1.34 -5.53 7.44
C HIS A 133 -0.05 -5.17 8.17
N VAL A 134 -0.17 -4.29 9.17
CA VAL A 134 0.98 -3.74 9.87
C VAL A 134 1.51 -4.75 10.89
N HIS A 135 2.80 -5.06 10.76
CA HIS A 135 3.56 -5.87 11.70
C HIS A 135 4.52 -4.98 12.49
N LYS A 136 4.46 -5.08 13.82
CA LYS A 136 5.40 -4.42 14.71
C LYS A 136 6.59 -5.35 14.98
N VAL A 137 7.78 -4.93 14.57
CA VAL A 137 9.02 -5.66 14.82
C VAL A 137 9.81 -4.97 15.93
N THR A 138 10.15 -5.70 16.99
CA THR A 138 10.96 -5.16 18.09
C THR A 138 12.44 -5.44 17.85
N VAL A 139 13.24 -4.39 17.77
CA VAL A 139 14.70 -4.47 17.56
C VAL A 139 15.47 -4.03 18.81
N PRO A 140 16.73 -4.48 18.99
CA PRO A 140 17.55 -4.08 20.14
C PRO A 140 17.82 -2.56 20.17
N ASP A 141 18.11 -2.02 21.35
CA ASP A 141 18.37 -0.58 21.54
C ASP A 141 19.53 -0.05 20.68
N TYR A 142 20.52 -0.91 20.42
CA TYR A 142 21.69 -0.61 19.59
C TYR A 142 21.41 -0.72 18.08
N TYR A 143 20.20 -1.10 17.68
CA TYR A 143 19.81 -1.17 16.28
C TYR A 143 19.98 0.19 15.60
N ARG A 144 20.54 0.17 14.39
CA ARG A 144 20.73 1.33 13.53
C ARG A 144 19.76 1.19 12.35
N ALA A 145 19.07 2.28 12.03
CA ALA A 145 18.16 2.33 10.89
C ALA A 145 18.83 1.84 9.61
N ASN A 146 18.08 1.08 8.83
CA ASN A 146 18.46 0.47 7.55
C ASN A 146 19.61 -0.55 7.64
N THR A 147 19.86 -1.12 8.83
CA THR A 147 20.69 -2.34 8.97
C THR A 147 19.97 -3.56 8.41
N VAL A 148 18.64 -3.60 8.49
CA VAL A 148 17.81 -4.62 7.85
C VAL A 148 17.00 -4.00 6.73
N THR A 149 17.10 -4.59 5.53
CA THR A 149 16.53 -4.07 4.27
C THR A 149 15.67 -5.08 3.51
N SER A 150 15.39 -6.24 4.10
CA SER A 150 14.50 -7.24 3.49
C SER A 150 13.81 -8.13 4.53
N LEU A 151 12.72 -8.78 4.12
CA LEU A 151 12.03 -9.76 4.95
C LEU A 151 12.90 -11.00 5.21
N ALA A 152 13.75 -11.38 4.25
CA ALA A 152 14.70 -12.47 4.42
C ALA A 152 15.67 -12.19 5.57
N GLU A 153 16.21 -10.98 5.64
CA GLU A 153 17.06 -10.54 6.76
C GLU A 153 16.30 -10.44 8.07
N LEU A 154 15.09 -9.86 8.09
CA LEU A 154 14.24 -9.83 9.30
C LEU A 154 14.02 -11.24 9.86
N THR A 155 13.73 -12.20 8.98
CA THR A 155 13.52 -13.61 9.34
C THR A 155 14.80 -14.23 9.89
N ALA A 156 15.94 -13.97 9.25
CA ALA A 156 17.25 -14.47 9.71
C ALA A 156 17.65 -13.90 11.08
N MET A 157 17.32 -12.63 11.36
CA MET A 157 17.57 -12.00 12.65
C MET A 157 16.68 -12.53 13.77
N GLY A 158 15.51 -13.09 13.44
CA GLY A 158 14.60 -13.67 14.43
C GLY A 158 14.05 -12.67 15.44
N TYR A 159 13.91 -11.41 15.04
CA TYR A 159 13.35 -10.37 15.91
C TYR A 159 11.89 -10.66 16.28
N PRO A 160 11.46 -10.35 17.52
CA PRO A 160 10.06 -10.45 17.90
C PRO A 160 9.17 -9.66 16.93
N ASN A 161 8.13 -10.31 16.44
CA ASN A 161 7.20 -9.78 15.45
C ASN A 161 5.76 -9.95 15.97
N GLU A 162 5.07 -8.82 16.14
CA GLU A 162 3.69 -8.73 16.59
C GLU A 162 2.79 -8.37 15.41
N ARG A 163 1.77 -9.20 15.16
CA ARG A 163 0.68 -8.91 14.23
C ARG A 163 -0.25 -7.89 14.89
N THR A 164 -0.46 -6.74 14.25
CA THR A 164 -1.38 -5.72 14.76
C THR A 164 -2.75 -5.85 14.09
N ASN A 165 -3.79 -5.30 14.68
CA ASN A 165 -5.11 -5.23 14.06
C ASN A 165 -5.25 -4.12 13.00
N LEU A 166 -4.14 -3.55 12.52
CA LEU A 166 -4.14 -2.40 11.63
C LEU A 166 -3.88 -2.80 10.18
N ILE A 167 -4.67 -2.22 9.28
CA ILE A 167 -4.43 -2.20 7.84
C ILE A 167 -4.24 -0.75 7.38
N VAL A 168 -3.29 -0.53 6.48
CA VAL A 168 -3.07 0.76 5.81
C VAL A 168 -3.20 0.61 4.29
N ASN A 169 -3.70 1.65 3.62
CA ASN A 169 -3.79 1.70 2.16
C ASN A 169 -2.57 2.44 1.62
N CYS A 170 -1.60 1.68 1.09
CA CYS A 170 -0.36 2.24 0.58
C CYS A 170 0.02 1.67 -0.80
N PRO A 171 -0.61 2.15 -1.89
CA PRO A 171 -0.30 1.68 -3.24
C PRO A 171 1.16 1.95 -3.60
N VAL A 172 1.86 0.89 -4.01
CA VAL A 172 3.25 0.98 -4.52
C VAL A 172 3.20 1.46 -5.95
N VAL A 173 3.98 2.51 -6.24
CA VAL A 173 3.93 3.23 -7.51
C VAL A 173 5.35 3.54 -8.00
N PRO A 174 5.55 3.78 -9.31
CA PRO A 174 6.81 4.29 -9.82
C PRO A 174 7.25 5.57 -9.10
N ASP A 175 8.55 5.70 -8.87
CA ASP A 175 9.13 6.90 -8.27
C ASP A 175 8.78 8.15 -9.10
N GLY A 176 8.45 9.24 -8.41
CA GLY A 176 7.97 10.48 -9.04
C GLY A 176 6.48 10.52 -9.40
N SER A 177 5.72 9.45 -9.17
CA SER A 177 4.25 9.48 -9.34
C SER A 177 3.57 10.49 -8.42
N THR A 178 2.45 11.07 -8.86
CA THR A 178 1.68 12.08 -8.12
C THR A 178 0.25 11.65 -7.89
N ALA A 179 -0.27 11.97 -6.70
CA ALA A 179 -1.66 11.90 -6.31
C ALA A 179 -1.84 12.98 -5.25
N GLU A 180 -2.21 14.20 -5.63
CA GLU A 180 -2.11 15.37 -4.76
C GLU A 180 -3.27 15.49 -3.76
N LEU A 181 -4.45 14.99 -4.13
CA LEU A 181 -5.67 15.12 -3.34
C LEU A 181 -5.71 14.17 -2.15
N ARG A 182 -6.22 14.65 -1.01
CA ARG A 182 -6.42 13.90 0.23
C ARG A 182 -7.73 14.34 0.88
N TYR A 183 -8.48 13.38 1.39
CA TYR A 183 -9.71 13.68 2.15
C TYR A 183 -9.41 14.44 3.44
N LYS A 184 -8.32 14.07 4.14
CA LYS A 184 -7.80 14.84 5.28
C LYS A 184 -6.68 15.76 4.82
N PRO A 185 -6.84 17.09 4.90
CA PRO A 185 -5.85 18.05 4.41
C PRO A 185 -4.51 18.01 5.17
N GLU A 186 -4.49 17.46 6.37
CA GLU A 186 -3.28 17.25 7.17
C GLU A 186 -2.43 16.05 6.70
N ASN A 187 -3.00 15.14 5.90
CA ASN A 187 -2.26 13.99 5.40
C ASN A 187 -1.25 14.43 4.35
N THR A 188 -0.01 13.95 4.46
CA THR A 188 1.02 14.20 3.46
C THR A 188 0.65 13.53 2.14
N ASN A 189 0.85 14.23 1.02
CA ASN A 189 0.56 13.72 -0.32
C ASN A 189 1.80 13.26 -1.11
N GLY A 190 2.99 13.36 -0.50
CA GLY A 190 4.24 12.90 -1.10
C GLY A 190 4.41 11.38 -1.05
N LEU A 191 5.38 10.89 -1.82
CA LEU A 191 5.78 9.48 -1.81
C LEU A 191 6.55 9.15 -0.53
N ILE A 192 6.21 7.99 0.05
CA ILE A 192 6.95 7.36 1.14
C ILE A 192 7.86 6.30 0.54
N ARG A 193 9.05 6.11 1.14
CA ARG A 193 10.00 5.07 0.73
C ARG A 193 9.90 3.84 1.62
N GLY A 194 10.04 2.67 1.00
CA GLY A 194 10.14 1.37 1.66
C GLY A 194 11.35 0.59 1.17
N TRP A 195 11.69 -0.46 1.90
CA TRP A 195 12.61 -1.51 1.50
C TRP A 195 11.84 -2.71 0.92
N TYR A 196 12.34 -3.22 -0.20
CA TYR A 196 11.89 -4.45 -0.86
C TYR A 196 13.11 -5.19 -1.39
N LYS A 197 13.44 -6.34 -0.79
CA LYS A 197 14.55 -7.22 -1.22
C LYS A 197 15.84 -6.41 -1.49
N ASP A 198 16.23 -5.59 -0.52
CA ASP A 198 17.43 -4.72 -0.54
C ASP A 198 17.40 -3.59 -1.60
N MET A 199 16.24 -3.36 -2.21
CA MET A 199 15.95 -2.25 -3.11
C MET A 199 14.97 -1.27 -2.47
N VAL A 200 15.01 -0.02 -2.93
CA VAL A 200 14.05 1.01 -2.52
C VAL A 200 12.81 0.94 -3.42
N VAL A 201 11.65 1.02 -2.79
CA VAL A 201 10.33 1.21 -3.42
C VAL A 201 9.73 2.52 -2.95
N THR A 202 8.75 3.02 -3.71
CA THR A 202 7.93 4.18 -3.35
C THR A 202 6.46 3.82 -3.31
N TYR A 203 5.72 4.38 -2.36
CA TYR A 203 4.28 4.19 -2.24
C TYR A 203 3.58 5.45 -1.73
N PHE A 204 2.29 5.57 -2.02
CA PHE A 204 1.43 6.59 -1.40
C PHE A 204 0.95 6.15 -0.02
N ASP A 205 0.45 7.09 0.78
CA ASP A 205 -0.31 6.80 2.00
C ASP A 205 -1.70 7.47 1.91
N PHE A 206 -2.72 6.62 1.92
CA PHE A 206 -4.13 6.99 1.99
C PHE A 206 -4.66 6.67 3.39
N SER A 207 -4.66 7.71 4.21
CA SER A 207 -5.07 7.67 5.63
C SER A 207 -6.38 8.43 5.89
N GLU A 208 -7.34 8.37 4.96
CA GLU A 208 -8.66 8.96 5.12
C GLU A 208 -9.45 8.33 6.28
N LYS A 209 -9.24 7.03 6.54
CA LYS A 209 -9.81 6.28 7.67
C LYS A 209 -8.80 5.28 8.23
N THR A 210 -8.76 5.15 9.55
CA THR A 210 -8.02 4.05 10.19
C THR A 210 -8.78 2.75 10.00
N LEU A 211 -8.17 1.77 9.32
CA LEU A 211 -8.77 0.46 9.10
C LEU A 211 -8.31 -0.50 10.19
N THR A 212 -9.27 -0.97 10.99
CA THR A 212 -9.02 -1.94 12.06
C THR A 212 -9.76 -3.24 11.76
N VAL A 213 -9.10 -4.38 11.99
CA VAL A 213 -9.62 -5.71 11.64
C VAL A 213 -9.46 -6.71 12.77
N GLU A 214 -10.34 -7.70 12.80
CA GLU A 214 -10.13 -8.89 13.63
C GLU A 214 -9.01 -9.75 13.04
N LEU A 215 -8.08 -10.17 13.89
CA LEU A 215 -6.95 -10.98 13.47
C LEU A 215 -7.41 -12.43 13.23
N PRO A 216 -7.15 -13.03 12.04
CA PRO A 216 -7.35 -14.45 11.86
C PRO A 216 -6.32 -15.26 12.65
N ASP A 217 -6.63 -16.51 12.99
CA ASP A 217 -5.71 -17.43 13.68
C ASP A 217 -4.38 -17.56 12.93
N GLU A 218 -4.43 -17.66 11.60
CA GLU A 218 -3.27 -17.77 10.72
C GLU A 218 -3.34 -16.82 9.51
N GLY A 219 -2.17 -16.44 9.00
CA GLY A 219 -2.03 -15.58 7.84
C GLY A 219 -2.38 -14.11 8.10
N HIS A 220 -2.68 -13.38 7.01
CA HIS A 220 -3.02 -11.96 7.07
C HIS A 220 -4.53 -11.73 7.08
N PRO A 221 -5.04 -10.67 7.70
CA PRO A 221 -6.46 -10.33 7.63
C PRO A 221 -6.91 -9.98 6.21
N ASN A 222 -8.23 -9.93 6.02
CA ASN A 222 -8.81 -9.35 4.82
C ASN A 222 -8.97 -7.84 5.06
N ALA A 223 -8.78 -7.03 4.00
CA ALA A 223 -9.18 -5.64 4.06
C ALA A 223 -10.70 -5.53 4.26
N PRO A 224 -11.20 -4.58 5.08
CA PRO A 224 -12.62 -4.25 5.13
C PRO A 224 -13.13 -3.90 3.73
N VAL A 225 -14.44 -4.05 3.49
CA VAL A 225 -15.03 -3.81 2.16
C VAL A 225 -16.29 -2.97 2.32
N SER A 226 -16.44 -1.98 1.45
CA SER A 226 -17.69 -1.24 1.24
C SER A 226 -18.25 -1.57 -0.14
N ASP A 227 -19.56 -1.46 -0.35
CA ASP A 227 -20.14 -1.61 -1.68
C ASP A 227 -20.08 -0.31 -2.48
N ILE A 228 -20.06 -0.45 -3.81
CA ILE A 228 -20.35 0.61 -4.76
C ILE A 228 -21.32 0.10 -5.83
N LEU A 229 -22.26 0.94 -6.26
CA LEU A 229 -23.07 0.69 -7.45
C LEU A 229 -22.61 1.60 -8.59
N VAL A 230 -22.28 1.02 -9.73
CA VAL A 230 -21.81 1.75 -10.92
C VAL A 230 -22.67 1.45 -12.13
N THR A 231 -22.59 2.29 -13.15
CA THR A 231 -23.20 2.01 -14.44
C THR A 231 -22.32 2.49 -15.61
N PHE A 232 -22.41 1.80 -16.74
CA PHE A 232 -21.53 1.95 -17.88
C PHE A 232 -22.28 2.44 -19.11
N ASN A 233 -21.58 3.13 -20.03
CA ASN A 233 -22.19 3.63 -21.28
C ASN A 233 -22.82 2.50 -22.11
N ILE A 234 -22.24 1.30 -22.04
CA ILE A 234 -22.80 0.08 -22.59
C ILE A 234 -22.86 -0.96 -21.46
N ASN A 235 -24.05 -1.52 -21.20
CA ASN A 235 -24.26 -2.52 -20.15
C ASN A 235 -23.35 -3.75 -20.35
N PRO A 236 -22.87 -4.40 -19.27
CA PRO A 236 -21.83 -5.43 -19.34
C PRO A 236 -22.24 -6.72 -20.07
N ASP A 237 -23.53 -6.94 -20.29
CA ASP A 237 -24.07 -8.07 -21.05
C ASP A 237 -24.12 -7.81 -22.56
N MET A 238 -23.72 -6.62 -23.01
CA MET A 238 -23.69 -6.20 -24.41
C MET A 238 -22.26 -6.17 -24.96
N GLU A 239 -22.13 -6.30 -26.29
CA GLU A 239 -20.83 -6.22 -26.97
C GLU A 239 -20.15 -4.86 -26.74
N GLY A 240 -18.89 -4.89 -26.29
CA GLY A 240 -18.15 -3.69 -25.90
C GLY A 240 -18.59 -3.06 -24.57
N GLY A 241 -19.43 -3.77 -23.80
CA GLY A 241 -19.97 -3.32 -22.52
C GLY A 241 -18.99 -3.35 -21.34
N GLY A 242 -19.43 -2.74 -20.24
CA GLY A 242 -18.68 -2.72 -18.99
C GLY A 242 -17.57 -1.66 -18.97
N PRO A 243 -16.47 -1.90 -18.20
CA PRO A 243 -15.40 -0.92 -18.00
C PRO A 243 -14.83 -0.28 -19.28
N PRO A 244 -14.60 -1.01 -20.39
CA PRO A 244 -14.08 -0.41 -21.62
C PRO A 244 -14.98 0.68 -22.24
N SER A 245 -16.29 0.64 -21.96
CA SER A 245 -17.23 1.67 -22.45
C SER A 245 -17.20 2.96 -21.63
N GLY A 246 -16.53 2.95 -20.46
CA GLY A 246 -16.55 4.05 -19.50
C GLY A 246 -17.86 4.15 -18.72
N PHE A 247 -17.84 4.97 -17.66
CA PHE A 247 -19.04 5.26 -16.88
C PHE A 247 -19.98 6.21 -17.62
N VAL A 248 -21.28 6.09 -17.34
CA VAL A 248 -22.26 7.10 -17.77
C VAL A 248 -22.03 8.39 -16.98
N THR A 249 -22.12 9.54 -17.66
CA THR A 249 -21.99 10.85 -17.03
C THR A 249 -23.16 11.78 -17.35
N GLU A 250 -23.41 12.72 -16.44
CA GLU A 250 -24.34 13.82 -16.69
C GLU A 250 -23.85 14.65 -17.91
N MET A 251 -24.79 15.06 -18.77
CA MET A 251 -24.46 15.76 -20.03
C MET A 251 -23.57 16.98 -19.82
N GLY A 252 -22.39 16.98 -20.45
CA GLY A 252 -21.44 18.10 -20.42
C GLY A 252 -20.61 18.19 -19.14
N THR A 253 -20.59 17.14 -18.31
CA THR A 253 -19.79 17.07 -17.09
C THR A 253 -19.10 15.70 -16.95
N ASP A 254 -18.20 15.58 -15.98
CA ASP A 254 -17.57 14.31 -15.58
C ASP A 254 -18.29 13.64 -14.40
N GLN A 255 -19.47 14.14 -14.02
CA GLN A 255 -20.22 13.61 -12.89
C GLN A 255 -20.89 12.28 -13.28
N THR A 256 -20.50 11.20 -12.62
CA THR A 256 -21.19 9.91 -12.75
C THR A 256 -22.29 9.79 -11.69
N HIS A 257 -23.18 8.82 -11.86
CA HIS A 257 -24.07 8.34 -10.80
C HIS A 257 -23.56 7.00 -10.23
N ASN A 258 -22.23 6.87 -10.11
CA ASN A 258 -21.62 5.82 -9.31
C ASN A 258 -21.83 6.17 -7.85
N VAL A 259 -22.45 5.28 -7.07
CA VAL A 259 -22.88 5.57 -5.70
C VAL A 259 -22.15 4.70 -4.72
N VAL A 260 -21.37 5.31 -3.83
CA VAL A 260 -20.67 4.61 -2.75
C VAL A 260 -21.62 4.34 -1.59
N GLN A 261 -21.47 3.20 -0.94
CA GLN A 261 -22.25 2.84 0.24
C GLN A 261 -21.89 3.67 1.48
N THR A 262 -20.61 4.04 1.58
CA THR A 262 -20.04 4.68 2.76
C THR A 262 -19.04 5.75 2.36
N ILE A 263 -18.91 6.80 3.16
CA ILE A 263 -17.89 7.85 3.07
C ILE A 263 -16.93 7.79 4.28
N PRO A 264 -15.74 8.43 4.26
CA PRO A 264 -14.72 8.25 5.31
C PRO A 264 -15.20 8.53 6.75
N GLU A 265 -16.20 9.39 6.92
CA GLU A 265 -16.85 9.68 8.19
C GLU A 265 -17.61 8.50 8.78
N ASP A 266 -18.10 7.58 7.94
CA ASP A 266 -18.86 6.42 8.37
C ASP A 266 -17.98 5.39 9.07
N ASP A 267 -18.53 4.71 10.07
CA ASP A 267 -17.80 3.70 10.86
C ASP A 267 -17.36 2.51 10.01
N MET A 268 -18.16 2.13 9.02
CA MET A 268 -17.93 0.95 8.18
C MET A 268 -17.17 1.27 6.89
N TYR A 269 -16.66 2.49 6.71
CA TYR A 269 -15.96 2.87 5.49
C TYR A 269 -14.72 2.02 5.22
N SER A 270 -14.60 1.60 3.97
CA SER A 270 -13.38 1.08 3.37
C SER A 270 -13.16 1.68 1.98
N PRO A 271 -11.89 1.95 1.60
CA PRO A 271 -11.57 2.28 0.22
C PRO A 271 -11.48 1.04 -0.70
N LEU A 272 -11.54 -0.19 -0.17
CA LEU A 272 -11.70 -1.38 -1.00
C LEU A 272 -13.19 -1.58 -1.30
N TRP A 273 -13.57 -1.41 -2.57
CA TRP A 273 -14.97 -1.45 -2.96
C TRP A 273 -15.35 -2.71 -3.72
N ASN A 274 -16.44 -3.33 -3.27
CA ASN A 274 -17.13 -4.40 -3.98
C ASN A 274 -18.07 -3.79 -5.03
N VAL A 275 -17.71 -3.96 -6.29
CA VAL A 275 -18.39 -3.33 -7.42
C VAL A 275 -19.65 -4.11 -7.77
N ASN A 276 -20.77 -3.41 -7.78
CA ASN A 276 -22.05 -3.87 -8.28
C ASN A 276 -22.47 -2.98 -9.45
N VAL A 277 -23.20 -3.54 -10.42
CA VAL A 277 -23.56 -2.85 -11.66
C VAL A 277 -25.07 -2.74 -11.77
N TYR A 278 -25.56 -1.52 -11.98
CA TYR A 278 -26.96 -1.28 -12.30
C TYR A 278 -27.14 -0.88 -13.77
N ASP A 279 -28.35 -1.10 -14.30
CA ASP A 279 -28.71 -0.83 -15.69
C ASP A 279 -28.60 0.66 -15.99
N ASN A 280 -27.90 1.01 -17.08
CA ASN A 280 -27.75 2.40 -17.49
C ASN A 280 -29.09 3.07 -17.87
N ALA A 281 -30.14 2.29 -18.15
CA ALA A 281 -31.50 2.81 -18.32
C ALA A 281 -32.05 3.51 -17.07
N ASP A 282 -31.52 3.18 -15.88
CA ASP A 282 -31.94 3.76 -14.61
C ASP A 282 -31.06 4.94 -14.16
N PHE A 283 -30.10 5.39 -14.98
CA PHE A 283 -29.16 6.47 -14.63
C PHE A 283 -29.87 7.72 -14.08
N ASP A 284 -30.92 8.19 -14.76
CA ASP A 284 -31.63 9.43 -14.39
C ASP A 284 -32.37 9.36 -13.04
N MET A 285 -32.69 8.15 -12.54
CA MET A 285 -33.35 7.98 -11.24
C MET A 285 -32.37 7.77 -10.07
N VAL A 286 -31.13 7.41 -10.36
CA VAL A 286 -30.10 7.18 -9.33
C VAL A 286 -29.50 8.50 -8.88
N SER A 287 -29.59 8.80 -7.58
CA SER A 287 -29.12 10.05 -6.98
C SER A 287 -28.50 9.89 -5.59
N ASN A 288 -28.56 8.69 -5.01
CA ASN A 288 -28.05 8.33 -3.68
C ASN A 288 -28.13 6.81 -3.50
N TRP A 289 -27.69 6.30 -2.35
CA TRP A 289 -27.63 4.85 -2.11
C TRP A 289 -29.00 4.17 -2.20
N MET A 290 -30.04 4.81 -1.67
CA MET A 290 -31.39 4.25 -1.67
C MET A 290 -31.97 4.08 -3.07
N SER A 291 -31.77 5.08 -3.93
CA SER A 291 -32.23 5.02 -5.33
C SER A 291 -31.38 4.07 -6.17
N ALA A 292 -30.06 4.01 -5.94
CA ALA A 292 -29.18 3.04 -6.58
C ALA A 292 -29.61 1.60 -6.26
N MET A 293 -29.88 1.30 -4.99
CA MET A 293 -30.38 -0.02 -4.55
C MET A 293 -31.77 -0.37 -5.09
N SER A 294 -32.53 0.63 -5.57
CA SER A 294 -33.83 0.44 -6.21
C SER A 294 -33.77 0.27 -7.72
N ALA A 295 -32.60 0.50 -8.33
CA ALA A 295 -32.37 0.31 -9.76
C ALA A 295 -32.30 -1.19 -10.12
N ASN A 296 -32.39 -1.48 -11.42
CA ASN A 296 -32.24 -2.82 -11.94
C ASN A 296 -30.77 -3.25 -11.87
N ILE A 297 -30.45 -4.22 -11.01
CA ILE A 297 -29.09 -4.70 -10.81
C ILE A 297 -28.75 -5.77 -11.87
N LEU A 298 -27.70 -5.51 -12.65
CA LEU A 298 -27.22 -6.39 -13.71
C LEU A 298 -26.13 -7.36 -13.23
N GLY A 299 -25.38 -6.98 -12.19
CA GLY A 299 -24.33 -7.82 -11.63
C GLY A 299 -23.92 -7.36 -10.23
N THR A 300 -23.52 -8.31 -9.39
CA THR A 300 -23.05 -8.05 -8.03
C THR A 300 -21.68 -8.66 -7.81
N GLY A 301 -20.81 -7.94 -7.10
CA GLY A 301 -19.45 -8.38 -6.79
C GLY A 301 -18.63 -8.74 -8.01
N VAL A 302 -18.65 -7.88 -9.03
CA VAL A 302 -17.94 -8.10 -10.29
C VAL A 302 -16.44 -7.83 -10.18
N ALA A 303 -16.02 -7.04 -9.19
CA ALA A 303 -14.63 -6.72 -8.88
C ALA A 303 -14.48 -6.17 -7.46
N LEU A 304 -13.26 -6.26 -6.91
CA LEU A 304 -12.83 -5.51 -5.74
C LEU A 304 -11.81 -4.47 -6.18
N VAL A 305 -12.09 -3.17 -6.01
CA VAL A 305 -11.22 -2.08 -6.49
C VAL A 305 -10.76 -1.18 -5.35
N ASN A 306 -9.50 -0.74 -5.40
CA ASN A 306 -8.97 0.21 -4.42
C ASN A 306 -9.26 1.65 -4.87
N CYS A 307 -10.19 2.29 -4.17
CA CYS A 307 -10.69 3.61 -4.50
C CYS A 307 -10.80 4.52 -3.27
N PRO A 308 -9.69 5.08 -2.77
CA PRO A 308 -9.74 6.02 -1.65
C PRO A 308 -10.48 7.30 -2.05
N ILE A 309 -11.48 7.67 -1.24
CA ILE A 309 -12.19 8.94 -1.36
C ILE A 309 -11.25 10.06 -0.93
N VAL A 310 -11.21 11.12 -1.73
CA VAL A 310 -10.36 12.29 -1.50
C VAL A 310 -11.15 13.59 -1.33
N THR A 311 -12.43 13.62 -1.71
CA THR A 311 -13.33 14.75 -1.40
C THR A 311 -14.77 14.26 -1.19
N VAL A 312 -15.49 14.99 -0.33
CA VAL A 312 -16.94 14.88 -0.12
C VAL A 312 -17.50 16.30 -0.03
N GLU A 313 -18.50 16.63 -0.83
CA GLU A 313 -19.13 17.97 -0.95
C GLU A 313 -20.66 17.92 -0.83
#